data_AF-A0AB38G6T7-F1
#
_entry.id   AF-A0AB38G6T7-F1
#
_cell.length_a   1.000
_cell.length_b   1.000
_cell.length_c   1.000
_cell.angle_alpha   90.00
_cell.angle_beta   90.00
_cell.angle_gamma   90.00
#
_symmetry.space_group_name_H-M   'P 1'
#
loop_
_entity.id
_entity.type
_entity.pdbx_description
1 polymer ?
#
loop_
_entity_poly.entity_id
_entity_poly.type
_entity_poly.pdbx_seq_one_letter_code
_entity_poly.pdbx_strand_id
1 'polypeptide(L)' 'MLNELHADGKRTGNYILAGEEFTFNDKGESAISYADYAIGFVDEIENTKHIQERISLLGK' A
#
# COMPACT_ATOMS: atom_id res chain seq x y z
N MET A 1 11.02 15.38 7.86
CA MET A 1 10.55 15.10 6.50
C MET A 1 9.90 13.73 6.57
N LEU A 2 8.56 13.70 6.53
CA LEU A 2 7.80 12.46 6.64
C LEU A 2 8.12 11.60 5.41
N ASN A 3 8.52 10.36 5.63
CA ASN A 3 8.87 9.43 4.56
C ASN A 3 7.69 8.47 4.41
N GLU A 4 6.80 8.70 3.45
CA GLU A 4 5.56 7.93 3.30
C GLU A 4 5.79 6.42 3.07
N LEU A 5 7.01 6.06 2.64
CA LEU A 5 7.46 4.69 2.48
C LEU A 5 8.55 4.35 3.51
N HIS A 6 8.22 3.52 4.49
CA HIS A 6 9.13 3.14 5.58
C HIS A 6 9.89 1.85 5.27
N ALA A 7 11.18 1.98 4.90
CA ALA A 7 12.05 0.83 4.62
C ALA A 7 12.17 -0.13 5.80
N ASP A 8 12.39 0.42 7.01
CA ASP A 8 12.47 -0.34 8.26
C ASP A 8 11.09 -0.51 8.95
N GLY A 9 10.00 -0.23 8.22
CA GLY A 9 8.65 -0.38 8.73
C GLY A 9 8.33 -1.85 9.03
N LYS A 10 7.57 -2.08 10.10
CA LYS A 10 7.17 -3.44 10.51
C LYS A 10 6.34 -4.10 9.40
N ARG A 11 6.64 -5.37 9.09
CA ARG A 11 5.78 -6.24 8.28
C ARG A 11 4.54 -6.62 9.10
N THR A 12 3.41 -6.02 8.79
CA THR A 12 2.14 -6.32 9.44
C THR A 12 1.33 -7.38 8.69
N GLY A 13 1.62 -7.59 7.41
CA GLY A 13 0.84 -8.44 6.52
C GLY A 13 -0.53 -7.85 6.14
N ASN A 14 -0.80 -6.59 6.51
CA ASN A 14 -2.07 -5.92 6.25
C ASN A 14 -1.82 -4.66 5.43
N TYR A 15 -2.64 -4.45 4.41
CA TYR A 15 -2.62 -3.26 3.58
C TYR A 15 -4.04 -2.91 3.12
N ILE A 16 -4.22 -1.68 2.66
CA ILE A 16 -5.41 -1.21 1.98
C ILE A 16 -5.02 -1.00 0.52
N LEU A 17 -5.81 -1.59 -0.39
CA LEU A 17 -5.74 -1.29 -1.81
C LEU A 17 -6.73 -0.18 -2.12
N ALA A 18 -6.22 0.92 -2.64
CA ALA A 18 -6.99 2.06 -3.09
C ALA A 18 -6.75 2.30 -4.60
N GLY A 19 -7.57 3.16 -5.19
CA GLY A 19 -7.45 3.52 -6.60
C GLY A 19 -6.47 4.66 -6.84
N GLU A 20 -6.78 5.50 -7.83
CA GLU A 20 -6.00 6.68 -8.20
C GLU A 20 -6.11 7.82 -7.17
N GLU A 21 -7.22 7.88 -6.43
CA GLU A 21 -7.45 8.94 -5.46
C GLU A 21 -6.58 8.79 -4.21
N PHE A 22 -5.97 9.91 -3.81
CA PHE A 22 -5.17 9.96 -2.59
C PHE A 22 -6.04 9.65 -1.37
N THR A 23 -5.68 8.58 -0.66
CA THR A 23 -6.48 7.98 0.40
C THR A 23 -5.70 7.93 1.71
N PHE A 24 -6.42 8.06 2.83
CA PHE A 24 -5.87 7.92 4.18
C PHE A 24 -6.42 6.66 4.84
N ASN A 25 -5.63 6.07 5.73
CA ASN A 25 -6.10 5.02 6.63
C ASN A 25 -6.88 5.62 7.81
N ASP A 26 -7.34 4.76 8.72
CA ASP A 26 -8.11 5.16 9.91
C ASP A 26 -7.33 6.07 10.88
N LYS A 27 -6.00 6.19 10.71
CA LYS A 27 -5.12 7.07 11.50
C LYS A 27 -4.89 8.43 10.84
N GLY A 28 -5.47 8.67 9.67
CA GLY A 28 -5.21 9.88 8.88
C GLY A 28 -3.84 9.89 8.21
N GLU A 29 -3.24 8.71 8.00
CA GLU A 29 -1.92 8.55 7.40
C GLU A 29 -2.06 7.93 6.00
N SER A 30 -1.24 8.41 5.07
CA SER A 30 -1.00 7.75 3.78
C SER A 30 0.46 7.30 3.76
N ALA A 31 0.70 6.16 4.43
CA ALA A 31 2.05 5.62 4.59
C ALA A 31 2.01 4.09 4.61
N ILE A 32 3.10 3.45 4.18
CA ILE A 32 3.20 1.99 4.16
C ILE A 32 4.66 1.53 4.40
N SER A 33 4.82 0.36 5.01
CA SER A 33 6.14 -0.28 5.11
C SER A 33 6.54 -0.89 3.76
N TYR A 34 7.85 -0.97 3.48
CA TYR A 34 8.33 -1.67 2.28
C TYR A 34 7.86 -3.13 2.24
N ALA A 35 7.83 -3.78 3.41
CA ALA A 35 7.42 -5.16 3.52
C ALA A 35 5.94 -5.36 3.17
N ASP A 36 5.05 -4.47 3.64
CA ASP A 36 3.61 -4.58 3.35
C ASP A 36 3.27 -4.08 1.94
N TYR A 37 4.03 -3.11 1.40
CA TYR A 37 3.94 -2.73 0.00
C TYR A 37 4.28 -3.91 -0.93
N ALA A 38 5.36 -4.63 -0.65
CA ALA A 38 5.76 -5.80 -1.43
C ALA A 38 4.67 -6.90 -1.44
N ILE A 39 3.96 -7.07 -0.32
CA ILE A 39 2.83 -8.01 -0.24
C ILE A 39 1.73 -7.57 -1.20
N GLY A 40 1.21 -6.34 -1.05
CA GLY A 40 0.12 -5.87 -1.92
C GLY A 40 0.49 -5.81 -3.40
N PHE A 41 1.75 -5.55 -3.72
CA PHE A 41 2.27 -5.56 -5.09
C PHE A 41 2.27 -6.97 -5.68
N VAL A 42 2.76 -7.97 -4.95
CA VAL A 42 2.74 -9.38 -5.41
C VAL A 42 1.32 -9.89 -5.51
N ASP A 43 0.45 -9.57 -4.55
CA ASP A 43 -0.96 -9.96 -4.58
C ASP A 43 -1.67 -9.44 -5.84
N GLU A 44 -1.36 -8.22 -6.30
CA GLU A 44 -1.90 -7.69 -7.55
C GLU A 44 -1.40 -8.44 -8.78
N ILE A 45 -0.12 -8.83 -8.82
CA ILE A 45 0.44 -9.64 -9.91
C ILE A 45 -0.25 -11.01 -9.98
N GLU A 46 -0.44 -11.65 -8.84
CA GLU A 46 -1.06 -12.99 -8.76
C GLU A 46 -2.55 -12.96 -9.14
N ASN A 47 -3.27 -11.90 -8.77
CA ASN A 47 -4.71 -11.81 -8.99
C ASN A 47 -5.11 -11.07 -10.27
N THR A 48 -4.22 -10.23 -10.82
CA THR A 48 -4.43 -9.44 -12.06
C THR A 48 -5.80 -8.74 -12.10
N LYS A 49 -6.13 -7.97 -11.06
CA LYS A 49 -7.45 -7.35 -10.90
C LYS A 49 -7.56 -5.99 -11.58
N HIS A 50 -6.47 -5.24 -11.63
CA HIS A 50 -6.42 -3.84 -12.05
C HIS A 50 -5.52 -3.69 -13.29
N ILE A 51 -6.01 -4.17 -14.44
CA ILE A 51 -5.30 -4.09 -15.72
C ILE A 51 -5.43 -2.68 -16.29
N GLN A 52 -4.31 -2.05 -16.63
CA GLN A 52 -4.27 -0.67 -17.17
C GLN A 52 -4.88 0.39 -16.24
N GLU A 53 -4.96 0.09 -14.94
CA GLU A 53 -5.43 1.01 -13.91
C GLU A 53 -4.27 1.41 -12.99
N ARG A 54 -4.32 2.63 -12.46
CA ARG A 54 -3.41 3.05 -11.39
C ARG A 54 -4.05 2.68 -10.05
N ILE A 55 -3.32 1.93 -9.24
CA ILE A 55 -3.68 1.63 -7.86
C ILE A 55 -2.69 2.26 -6.88
N SER A 56 -3.11 2.37 -5.62
CA SER A 56 -2.28 2.78 -4.50
C SER A 56 -2.40 1.78 -3.34
N LEU A 57 -1.33 1.68 -2.55
CA LEU A 57 -1.25 0.80 -1.39
C LEU A 57 -0.86 1.63 -0.17
N LEU A 58 -1.62 1.49 0.91
CA LEU A 58 -1.33 2.12 2.20
C LEU A 58 -1.45 1.12 3.36
N GLY A 59 -0.75 1.38 4.45
CA GLY A 59 -0.82 0.58 5.67
C GLY A 59 -2.16 0.77 6.39
N LYS A 60 -2.62 -0.28 7.06
CA LYS A 60 -3.88 -0.28 7.80
C LYS A 60 -3.83 0.47 9.14
#